data_AF-A0A925AV02-F1
#
_entry.id   AF-A0A925AV02-F1
#
_cell.length_a   1.000
_cell.length_b   1.000
_cell.length_c   1.000
_cell.angle_alpha   90.00
_cell.angle_beta   90.00
_cell.angle_gamma   90.00
#
_symmetry.space_group_name_H-M   'P 1'
#
loop_
_entity.id
_entity.type
_entity.pdbx_description
1 polymer ?
#
loop_
_entity_poly.entity_id
_entity_poly.type
_entity_poly.pdbx_seq_one_letter_code
_entity_poly.pdbx_strand_id
1 'polypeptide(L)'
;MTTDEDNDGIRDDCEYQLAYQFRPQVARNNHDESPEKEPYWSVTRIDGTVTGIKIFYAFSFYRDEGDHYLQTGSHHGDSEFVILEVKNNMDNSNYRMWQLDYATLSAHWNAGIADNTARYAFNDLEYPSGYRRRPRVWSSYNKHANYRSKAVCNGVLNDECTTTFSGTVYDDLEVLSSANIGNQYNRTPDVPYWIKNCVGSRNPDFGLHGTECFWAIEEFAGWTPYYTGQNRSTGYFAMLYAYRF
;
A
#
# COMPACT_ATOMS: atom_id res chain seq x y z
N MET A 1 -12.25 17.18 16.89
CA MET A 1 -13.14 16.01 16.98
C MET A 1 -12.29 14.85 17.48
N THR A 2 -12.83 14.01 18.35
CA THR A 2 -12.11 12.97 19.13
C THR A 2 -12.60 11.57 18.77
N THR A 3 -13.09 11.39 17.54
CA THR A 3 -13.71 10.15 17.09
C THR A 3 -12.64 9.09 16.83
N ASP A 4 -12.96 7.86 17.18
CA ASP A 4 -12.25 6.62 16.92
C ASP A 4 -13.36 5.68 16.39
N GLU A 5 -13.64 5.79 15.09
CA GLU A 5 -14.84 5.17 14.48
C GLU A 5 -14.74 3.64 14.44
N ASP A 6 -13.52 3.10 14.32
CA ASP A 6 -13.25 1.68 14.22
C ASP A 6 -12.81 1.03 15.55
N ASN A 7 -12.79 1.81 16.64
CA ASN A 7 -12.55 1.41 18.03
C ASN A 7 -11.22 0.69 18.24
N ASP A 8 -10.19 1.11 17.51
CA ASP A 8 -8.84 0.53 17.56
C ASP A 8 -7.96 1.13 18.68
N GLY A 9 -8.47 2.18 19.34
CA GLY A 9 -7.79 2.90 20.41
C GLY A 9 -6.84 3.98 19.92
N ILE A 10 -6.92 4.37 18.65
CA ILE A 10 -6.28 5.52 18.01
C ILE A 10 -7.39 6.40 17.44
N ARG A 11 -7.32 7.71 17.68
CA ARG A 11 -8.31 8.62 17.12
C ARG A 11 -8.09 8.79 15.63
N ASP A 12 -9.16 8.87 14.83
CA ASP A 12 -9.10 8.97 13.37
C ASP A 12 -8.25 10.18 12.91
N ASP A 13 -8.29 11.29 13.67
CA ASP A 13 -7.47 12.48 13.38
C ASP A 13 -5.97 12.21 13.54
N CYS A 14 -5.61 11.39 14.52
CA CYS A 14 -4.25 10.95 14.77
C CYS A 14 -3.79 9.93 13.72
N GLU A 15 -4.65 8.99 13.35
CA GLU A 15 -4.37 8.04 12.28
C GLU A 15 -4.07 8.75 10.96
N TYR A 16 -4.95 9.68 10.56
CA TYR A 16 -4.77 10.49 9.36
C TYR A 16 -3.45 11.27 9.39
N GLN A 17 -3.11 11.89 10.52
CA GLN A 17 -1.84 12.62 10.66
C GLN A 17 -0.62 11.70 10.54
N LEU A 18 -0.67 10.50 11.13
CA LEU A 18 0.39 9.49 11.01
C LEU A 18 0.51 9.03 9.55
N ALA A 19 -0.58 8.60 8.93
CA ALA A 19 -0.60 8.18 7.54
C ALA A 19 -0.10 9.29 6.60
N TYR A 20 -0.55 10.53 6.79
CA TYR A 20 -0.12 11.65 5.97
C TYR A 20 1.37 11.97 6.17
N GLN A 21 1.85 11.98 7.42
CA GLN A 21 3.23 12.36 7.74
C GLN A 21 4.25 11.33 7.26
N PHE A 22 3.87 10.05 7.23
CA PHE A 22 4.73 8.93 6.86
C PHE A 22 4.52 8.43 5.42
N ARG A 23 3.59 9.04 4.66
CA ARG A 23 3.28 8.61 3.29
C ARG A 23 4.55 8.49 2.42
N PRO A 24 4.78 7.33 1.77
CA PRO A 24 5.93 7.13 0.92
C PRO A 24 5.96 8.10 -0.27
N GLN A 25 7.16 8.38 -0.78
CA GLN A 25 7.31 8.89 -2.14
C GLN A 25 7.49 7.70 -3.07
N VAL A 26 6.59 7.54 -4.02
CA VAL A 26 6.67 6.48 -5.02
C VAL A 26 7.43 6.99 -6.24
N ALA A 27 8.52 6.31 -6.58
CA ALA A 27 9.27 6.47 -7.80
C ALA A 27 8.76 5.45 -8.82
N ARG A 28 8.31 5.94 -9.98
CA ARG A 28 7.70 5.13 -11.05
C ARG A 28 8.30 5.46 -12.40
N ASN A 29 8.19 4.54 -13.35
CA ASN A 29 8.59 4.81 -14.72
C ASN A 29 7.61 5.81 -15.35
N ASN A 30 8.11 6.83 -16.05
CA ASN A 30 7.24 7.81 -16.72
C ASN A 30 6.54 7.27 -17.98
N HIS A 31 6.83 6.04 -18.37
CA HIS A 31 6.17 5.32 -19.46
C HIS A 31 5.28 4.17 -18.97
N ASP A 32 5.03 4.06 -17.65
CA ASP A 32 4.10 3.05 -17.12
C ASP A 32 2.79 3.06 -17.91
N GLU A 33 2.39 1.87 -18.37
CA GLU A 33 1.07 1.68 -18.92
C GLU A 33 0.05 1.74 -17.76
N SER A 34 -1.02 2.52 -17.93
CA SER A 34 -2.05 2.77 -16.91
C SER A 34 -1.51 3.21 -15.54
N PRO A 35 -0.92 4.42 -15.41
CA PRO A 35 -0.35 4.90 -14.15
C PRO A 35 -1.39 5.29 -13.08
N GLU A 36 -2.67 5.26 -13.42
CA GLU A 36 -3.77 5.67 -12.56
C GLU A 36 -3.95 4.73 -11.36
N LYS A 37 -4.32 5.29 -10.21
CA LYS A 37 -4.51 4.55 -8.96
C LYS A 37 -5.44 5.28 -7.99
N GLU A 38 -5.96 4.53 -7.02
CA GLU A 38 -6.72 5.08 -5.89
C GLU A 38 -6.15 4.57 -4.57
N PRO A 39 -5.16 5.25 -3.97
CA PRO A 39 -4.55 4.74 -2.74
C PRO A 39 -5.54 4.70 -1.57
N TYR A 40 -5.34 3.70 -0.70
CA TYR A 40 -6.03 3.52 0.57
C TYR A 40 -5.03 3.23 1.68
N TRP A 41 -5.42 3.46 2.93
CA TRP A 41 -4.52 3.32 4.05
C TRP A 41 -5.25 2.84 5.30
N SER A 42 -4.48 2.27 6.23
CA SER A 42 -4.97 1.87 7.56
C SER A 42 -3.86 2.10 8.58
N VAL A 43 -4.23 2.41 9.81
CA VAL A 43 -3.31 2.54 10.94
C VAL A 43 -3.73 1.54 12.00
N THR A 44 -2.76 0.96 12.69
CA THR A 44 -3.03 0.13 13.86
C THR A 44 -1.86 0.13 14.83
N ARG A 45 -2.05 -0.37 16.04
CA ARG A 45 -0.96 -0.56 17.01
C ARG A 45 -0.09 -1.76 16.65
N ILE A 46 1.20 -1.70 16.98
CA ILE A 46 2.04 -2.90 17.03
C ILE A 46 1.74 -3.65 18.32
N ASP A 47 1.29 -4.90 18.20
CA ASP A 47 0.96 -5.78 19.32
C ASP A 47 2.01 -5.75 20.43
N GLY A 48 1.55 -5.62 21.67
CA GLY A 48 2.43 -5.60 22.85
C GLY A 48 3.24 -4.32 23.01
N THR A 49 2.98 -3.27 22.23
CA THR A 49 3.64 -1.97 22.37
C THR A 49 2.64 -0.83 22.52
N VAL A 50 2.95 0.13 23.38
CA VAL A 50 2.16 1.37 23.53
C VAL A 50 2.70 2.52 22.66
N THR A 51 3.89 2.34 22.09
CA THR A 51 4.65 3.35 21.33
C THR A 51 4.88 2.95 19.87
N GLY A 52 4.43 1.77 19.45
CA GLY A 52 4.60 1.27 18.09
C GLY A 52 3.28 1.32 17.32
N ILE A 53 3.35 1.79 16.08
CA ILE A 53 2.25 1.87 15.14
C ILE A 53 2.67 1.21 13.82
N LYS A 54 1.74 0.51 13.19
CA LYS A 54 1.82 0.08 11.80
C LYS A 54 0.94 0.97 10.94
N ILE A 55 1.42 1.31 9.76
CA ILE A 55 0.66 2.04 8.75
C ILE A 55 0.70 1.21 7.48
N PHE A 56 -0.46 0.82 7.00
CA PHE A 56 -0.64 0.11 5.74
C PHE A 56 -1.01 1.12 4.65
N TYR A 57 -0.46 0.91 3.45
CA TYR A 57 -0.86 1.62 2.25
C TYR A 57 -1.11 0.60 1.13
N ALA A 58 -2.33 0.57 0.61
CA ALA A 58 -2.66 -0.07 -0.66
C ALA A 58 -2.41 0.94 -1.79
N PHE A 59 -1.71 0.52 -2.84
CA PHE A 59 -1.50 1.40 -3.99
C PHE A 59 -2.75 1.42 -4.86
N SER A 60 -3.43 0.27 -5.00
CA SER A 60 -4.73 0.16 -5.68
C SER A 60 -4.69 0.78 -7.08
N PHE A 61 -3.75 0.32 -7.91
CA PHE A 61 -3.74 0.68 -9.33
C PHE A 61 -4.97 0.10 -10.02
N TYR A 62 -5.51 0.81 -11.00
CA TYR A 62 -6.65 0.29 -11.77
C TYR A 62 -6.25 -0.94 -12.60
N ARG A 63 -4.99 -0.96 -13.05
CA ARG A 63 -4.44 -2.05 -13.85
C ARG A 63 -2.97 -2.25 -13.55
N ASP A 64 -2.65 -3.49 -13.22
CA ASP A 64 -1.30 -4.01 -13.29
C ASP A 64 -1.08 -4.56 -14.71
N GLU A 65 -0.02 -4.08 -15.36
CA GLU A 65 0.32 -4.49 -16.73
C GLU A 65 1.32 -5.65 -16.73
N GLY A 66 1.73 -6.09 -15.54
CA GLY A 66 2.61 -7.24 -15.31
C GLY A 66 4.00 -7.05 -15.89
N ASP A 67 4.70 -8.19 -16.02
CA ASP A 67 6.00 -8.22 -16.65
C ASP A 67 5.84 -8.19 -18.18
N HIS A 68 6.21 -7.06 -18.79
CA HIS A 68 6.16 -6.88 -20.24
C HIS A 68 7.13 -7.79 -21.01
N TYR A 69 8.27 -8.16 -20.41
CA TYR A 69 9.26 -9.02 -21.04
C TYR A 69 8.79 -10.48 -21.10
N LEU A 70 8.21 -10.95 -19.99
CA LEU A 70 7.65 -12.30 -19.88
C LEU A 70 6.23 -12.39 -20.45
N GLN A 71 5.56 -11.26 -20.68
CA GLN A 71 4.16 -11.15 -21.12
C GLN A 71 3.21 -11.91 -20.18
N THR A 72 3.43 -11.77 -18.88
CA THR A 72 2.67 -12.47 -17.84
C THR A 72 2.31 -11.53 -16.70
N GLY A 73 1.26 -11.87 -15.97
CA GLY A 73 0.92 -11.21 -14.71
C GLY A 73 0.01 -9.99 -14.85
N SER A 74 -0.29 -9.50 -16.06
CA SER A 74 -1.27 -8.42 -16.19
C SER A 74 -2.64 -8.82 -15.64
N HIS A 75 -3.20 -7.96 -14.81
CA HIS A 75 -4.53 -8.11 -14.23
C HIS A 75 -5.17 -6.75 -13.92
N HIS A 76 -6.49 -6.77 -13.78
CA HIS A 76 -7.23 -5.61 -13.31
C HIS A 76 -7.19 -5.54 -11.78
N GLY A 77 -7.11 -4.31 -11.27
CA GLY A 77 -6.76 -4.08 -9.86
C GLY A 77 -5.30 -4.43 -9.59
N ASP A 78 -4.86 -4.13 -8.38
CA ASP A 78 -3.54 -4.51 -7.91
C ASP A 78 -3.57 -4.72 -6.40
N SER A 79 -2.71 -5.64 -5.94
CA SER A 79 -2.51 -6.00 -4.54
C SER A 79 -1.20 -5.48 -3.97
N GLU A 80 -0.45 -4.67 -4.72
CA GLU A 80 0.77 -4.05 -4.21
C GLU A 80 0.53 -3.13 -3.02
N PHE A 81 1.41 -3.23 -2.03
CA PHE A 81 1.30 -2.53 -0.76
C PHE A 81 2.64 -2.12 -0.15
N VAL A 82 2.53 -1.20 0.80
CA VAL A 82 3.62 -0.82 1.70
C VAL A 82 3.12 -0.86 3.14
N ILE A 83 3.89 -1.48 4.03
CA ILE A 83 3.64 -1.42 5.47
C ILE A 83 4.80 -0.69 6.14
N LEU A 84 4.51 0.34 6.92
CA LEU A 84 5.47 1.10 7.70
C LEU A 84 5.28 0.83 9.19
N GLU A 85 6.33 0.42 9.88
CA GLU A 85 6.36 0.32 11.33
C GLU A 85 7.05 1.54 11.91
N VAL A 86 6.29 2.37 12.62
CA VAL A 86 6.77 3.62 13.22
C VAL A 86 6.76 3.49 14.74
N LYS A 87 7.77 4.04 15.39
CA LYS A 87 7.88 4.06 16.85
C LYS A 87 8.04 5.49 17.34
N ASN A 88 7.38 5.79 18.46
CA ASN A 88 7.62 7.02 19.19
C ASN A 88 8.94 6.86 19.97
N ASN A 89 9.93 7.70 19.67
CA ASN A 89 11.16 7.74 20.45
C ASN A 89 10.87 8.39 21.82
N MET A 90 10.65 7.53 22.82
CA MET A 90 10.36 7.95 24.20
C MET A 90 11.63 8.22 25.03
N ASP A 91 12.80 7.83 24.53
CA ASP A 91 14.07 7.88 25.29
C ASP A 91 14.65 9.30 25.40
N ASN A 92 14.16 10.24 24.58
CA ASN A 92 14.55 11.64 24.68
C ASN A 92 13.36 12.49 25.18
N SER A 93 13.36 12.83 26.47
CA SER A 93 12.29 13.60 27.12
C SER A 93 12.03 14.97 26.51
N ASN A 94 12.98 15.51 25.73
CA ASN A 94 12.89 16.84 25.13
C ASN A 94 12.34 16.80 23.69
N TYR A 95 12.36 15.65 23.02
CA TYR A 95 11.92 15.51 21.64
C TYR A 95 11.26 14.14 21.42
N ARG A 96 10.00 14.02 21.84
CA ARG A 96 9.15 12.88 21.44
C ARG A 96 8.84 13.01 19.97
N MET A 97 9.39 12.13 19.16
CA MET A 97 9.14 12.11 17.72
C MET A 97 8.86 10.70 17.24
N TRP A 98 7.81 10.57 16.43
CA TRP A 98 7.56 9.36 15.67
C TRP A 98 8.64 9.21 14.59
N GLN A 99 9.19 8.01 14.47
CA GLN A 99 10.21 7.67 13.50
C GLN A 99 9.92 6.29 12.91
N LEU A 100 10.19 6.16 11.61
CA LEU A 100 10.16 4.89 10.90
C LEU A 100 11.27 3.98 11.45
N ASP A 101 10.90 2.75 11.78
CA ASP A 101 11.81 1.70 12.24
C ASP A 101 12.01 0.66 11.14
N TYR A 102 10.90 0.21 10.51
CA TYR A 102 10.93 -0.75 9.41
C TYR A 102 9.90 -0.43 8.33
N ALA A 103 10.17 -0.89 7.10
CA ALA A 103 9.20 -0.92 6.02
C ALA A 103 9.15 -2.31 5.37
N THR A 104 7.97 -2.85 5.14
CA THR A 104 7.73 -4.04 4.32
C THR A 104 7.20 -3.61 2.96
N LEU A 105 7.79 -4.14 1.90
CA LEU A 105 7.47 -3.80 0.50
C LEU A 105 7.10 -5.07 -0.25
N SER A 106 6.03 -5.01 -1.06
CA SER A 106 5.28 -6.14 -1.62
C SER A 106 5.83 -6.77 -2.90
N ALA A 107 7.13 -6.72 -3.18
CA ALA A 107 7.67 -7.23 -4.44
C ALA A 107 7.20 -8.67 -4.75
N HIS A 108 6.30 -8.81 -5.74
CA HIS A 108 5.71 -10.08 -6.18
C HIS A 108 4.99 -10.85 -5.06
N TRP A 109 4.30 -10.14 -4.15
CA TRP A 109 3.62 -10.78 -3.01
C TRP A 109 2.72 -11.94 -3.44
N ASN A 110 2.85 -13.07 -2.75
CA ASN A 110 2.08 -14.29 -2.99
C ASN A 110 2.26 -14.91 -4.39
N ALA A 111 3.28 -14.51 -5.15
CA ALA A 111 3.61 -15.10 -6.46
C ALA A 111 4.42 -16.42 -6.35
N GLY A 112 4.28 -17.16 -5.25
CA GLY A 112 4.97 -18.43 -5.02
C GLY A 112 6.50 -18.27 -4.99
N ILE A 113 7.20 -18.90 -5.94
CA ILE A 113 8.68 -18.84 -6.01
C ILE A 113 9.22 -17.47 -6.40
N ALA A 114 8.37 -16.60 -6.95
CA ALA A 114 8.73 -15.25 -7.33
C ALA A 114 8.53 -14.23 -6.19
N ASP A 115 7.93 -14.63 -5.06
CA ASP A 115 7.70 -13.72 -3.94
C ASP A 115 9.02 -13.23 -3.33
N ASN A 116 9.25 -11.92 -3.45
CA ASN A 116 10.40 -11.21 -2.93
C ASN A 116 9.99 -10.14 -1.91
N THR A 117 8.80 -10.29 -1.32
CA THR A 117 8.31 -9.41 -0.25
C THR A 117 9.25 -9.47 0.93
N ALA A 118 9.69 -8.30 1.38
CA ALA A 118 10.71 -8.22 2.41
C ALA A 118 10.55 -7.00 3.30
N ARG A 119 10.98 -7.18 4.55
CA ARG A 119 11.00 -6.17 5.60
C ARG A 119 12.40 -5.61 5.76
N TYR A 120 12.52 -4.29 5.70
CA TYR A 120 13.77 -3.55 5.69
C TYR A 120 13.86 -2.61 6.88
N ALA A 121 15.04 -2.51 7.50
CA ALA A 121 15.28 -1.53 8.54
C ALA A 121 15.37 -0.13 7.94
N PHE A 122 15.09 0.90 8.75
CA PHE A 122 15.07 2.29 8.28
C PHE A 122 16.38 2.74 7.62
N ASN A 123 17.53 2.15 7.99
CA ASN A 123 18.83 2.47 7.41
C ASN A 123 19.09 1.80 6.04
N ASP A 124 18.24 0.88 5.62
CA ASP A 124 18.30 0.22 4.30
C ASP A 124 17.39 0.92 3.26
N LEU A 125 16.70 2.00 3.66
CA LEU A 125 15.72 2.73 2.84
C LEU A 125 16.28 4.05 2.33
N GLU A 126 15.78 4.50 1.18
CA GLU A 126 16.06 5.83 0.64
C GLU A 126 15.06 6.88 1.18
N TYR A 127 15.53 8.10 1.44
CA TYR A 127 14.68 9.21 1.89
C TYR A 127 14.95 10.47 1.06
N PRO A 128 14.06 10.83 0.13
CA PRO A 128 14.20 12.04 -0.69
C PRO A 128 14.02 13.30 0.15
N SER A 129 13.20 13.21 1.19
CA SER A 129 13.02 14.22 2.22
C SER A 129 12.53 13.54 3.50
N GLY A 130 12.77 14.15 4.66
CA GLY A 130 12.26 13.61 5.92
C GLY A 130 12.83 12.24 6.26
N TYR A 131 14.13 12.19 6.60
CA TYR A 131 14.79 10.98 7.10
C TYR A 131 13.96 10.31 8.21
N ARG A 132 13.78 8.98 8.10
CA ARG A 132 12.91 8.17 8.97
C ARG A 132 11.45 8.64 9.05
N ARG A 133 10.94 9.32 8.02
CA ARG A 133 9.52 9.69 7.91
C ARG A 133 8.95 9.27 6.57
N ARG A 134 9.56 9.69 5.46
CA ARG A 134 8.97 9.55 4.12
C ARG A 134 9.89 8.70 3.24
N PRO A 135 9.86 7.36 3.36
CA PRO A 135 10.72 6.52 2.55
C PRO A 135 10.36 6.66 1.07
N ARG A 136 11.35 6.50 0.20
CA ARG A 136 11.11 6.28 -1.23
C ARG A 136 10.87 4.81 -1.46
N VAL A 137 9.84 4.54 -2.24
CA VAL A 137 9.50 3.21 -2.75
C VAL A 137 9.66 3.25 -4.26
N TRP A 138 10.36 2.25 -4.81
CA TRP A 138 10.57 2.10 -6.24
C TRP A 138 9.60 1.05 -6.76
N SER A 139 8.62 1.49 -7.56
CA SER A 139 7.68 0.60 -8.23
C SER A 139 8.33 0.11 -9.53
N SER A 140 8.27 -1.20 -9.80
CA SER A 140 8.67 -1.74 -11.10
C SER A 140 7.86 -1.08 -12.22
N TYR A 141 8.43 -1.05 -13.42
CA TYR A 141 7.74 -0.71 -14.66
C TYR A 141 6.51 -1.59 -14.78
N ASN A 142 5.39 -0.99 -15.16
CA ASN A 142 4.09 -1.65 -15.24
C ASN A 142 3.46 -2.07 -13.90
N LYS A 143 4.17 -1.83 -12.78
CA LYS A 143 3.65 -1.61 -11.42
C LYS A 143 3.30 -2.87 -10.62
N HIS A 144 3.92 -4.00 -10.93
CA HIS A 144 3.70 -5.31 -10.29
C HIS A 144 4.63 -5.65 -9.12
N ALA A 145 5.44 -4.70 -8.63
CA ALA A 145 6.35 -4.92 -7.50
C ALA A 145 6.86 -3.61 -6.88
N ASN A 146 7.10 -3.63 -5.56
CA ASN A 146 7.63 -2.49 -4.82
C ASN A 146 8.96 -2.78 -4.10
N TYR A 147 9.93 -1.89 -4.27
CA TYR A 147 11.33 -2.08 -3.86
C TYR A 147 11.90 -0.93 -3.04
N ARG A 148 12.91 -1.25 -2.21
CA ARG A 148 13.59 -0.27 -1.33
C ARG A 148 14.54 0.68 -2.06
N SER A 149 15.03 0.27 -3.23
CA SER A 149 15.97 1.04 -4.04
C SER A 149 15.84 0.67 -5.51
N LYS A 150 16.26 1.59 -6.38
CA LYS A 150 16.33 1.35 -7.83
C LYS A 150 17.24 0.18 -8.18
N ALA A 151 18.36 0.03 -7.47
CA ALA A 151 19.33 -1.04 -7.74
C ALA A 151 18.75 -2.43 -7.44
N VAL A 152 17.95 -2.56 -6.38
CA VAL A 152 17.27 -3.81 -6.04
C VAL A 152 16.18 -4.11 -7.07
N CYS A 153 15.36 -3.13 -7.41
CA CYS A 153 14.33 -3.29 -8.43
C CYS A 153 14.91 -3.79 -9.76
N ASN A 154 15.94 -3.12 -10.28
CA ASN A 154 16.60 -3.51 -11.54
C ASN A 154 17.36 -4.85 -11.49
N GLY A 155 17.43 -5.51 -10.31
CA GLY A 155 18.17 -6.74 -10.11
C GLY A 155 17.32 -7.97 -9.77
N VAL A 156 16.04 -7.78 -9.45
CA VAL A 156 15.13 -8.87 -9.07
C VAL A 156 14.25 -9.22 -10.25
N LEU A 157 14.24 -10.51 -10.65
CA LEU A 157 13.34 -11.07 -11.68
C LEU A 157 13.32 -10.37 -13.05
N ASN A 158 14.35 -9.56 -13.36
CA ASN A 158 14.39 -8.67 -14.54
C ASN A 158 13.36 -7.53 -14.52
N ASP A 159 12.86 -7.17 -13.34
CA ASP A 159 12.09 -5.94 -13.17
C ASP A 159 12.93 -4.72 -13.55
N GLU A 160 12.26 -3.67 -13.97
CA GLU A 160 12.91 -2.42 -14.37
C GLU A 160 12.20 -1.25 -13.69
N CYS A 161 12.86 -0.50 -12.81
CA CYS A 161 12.27 0.71 -12.25
C CYS A 161 12.59 1.96 -13.08
N THR A 162 13.64 1.88 -13.92
CA THR A 162 13.99 2.89 -14.93
C THR A 162 14.88 2.24 -15.99
N THR A 163 14.57 2.41 -17.27
CA THR A 163 15.50 2.11 -18.38
C THR A 163 16.34 3.33 -18.74
N THR A 164 17.38 3.12 -19.56
CA THR A 164 18.24 4.20 -20.10
C THR A 164 17.48 5.21 -20.97
N PHE A 165 16.25 4.89 -21.39
CA PHE A 165 15.41 5.72 -22.28
C PHE A 165 14.17 6.30 -21.59
N SER A 166 13.94 5.97 -20.31
CA SER A 166 12.78 6.43 -19.53
C SER A 166 13.18 7.37 -18.39
N GLY A 167 12.37 8.39 -18.14
CA GLY A 167 12.44 9.21 -16.93
C GLY A 167 11.76 8.54 -15.73
N THR A 168 11.90 9.16 -14.56
CA THR A 168 11.23 8.74 -13.33
C THR A 168 10.23 9.81 -12.91
N VAL A 169 9.00 9.41 -12.61
CA VAL A 169 8.01 10.25 -11.94
C VAL A 169 8.10 9.97 -10.44
N TYR A 170 8.09 11.03 -9.63
CA TYR A 170 8.10 10.94 -8.18
C TYR A 170 6.85 11.59 -7.62
N ASP A 171 5.97 10.77 -7.05
CA ASP A 171 4.72 11.25 -6.45
C ASP A 171 4.66 10.81 -4.99
N ASP A 172 4.24 11.70 -4.11
CA ASP A 172 3.85 11.28 -2.77
C ASP A 172 2.57 10.46 -2.86
N LEU A 173 2.50 9.32 -2.18
CA LEU A 173 1.27 8.53 -2.16
C LEU A 173 0.14 9.35 -1.52
N GLU A 174 -1.02 9.39 -2.18
CA GLU A 174 -2.16 10.16 -1.70
C GLU A 174 -2.69 9.60 -0.38
N VAL A 175 -3.04 10.49 0.55
CA VAL A 175 -3.68 10.13 1.83
C VAL A 175 -4.90 11.03 2.00
N LEU A 176 -6.09 10.46 1.81
CA LEU A 176 -7.37 11.13 2.03
C LEU A 176 -8.02 10.60 3.31
N SER A 177 -8.70 11.46 4.07
CA SER A 177 -9.44 11.01 5.26
C SER A 177 -10.54 10.00 4.92
N SER A 178 -11.13 10.09 3.73
CA SER A 178 -12.14 9.14 3.21
C SER A 178 -11.56 7.83 2.67
N ALA A 179 -10.23 7.67 2.67
CA ALA A 179 -9.53 6.49 2.17
C ALA A 179 -8.96 5.61 3.30
N ASN A 180 -9.34 5.89 4.57
CA ASN A 180 -9.04 5.01 5.68
C ASN A 180 -9.90 3.74 5.57
N ILE A 181 -9.25 2.59 5.48
CA ILE A 181 -9.91 1.28 5.48
C ILE A 181 -9.95 0.66 6.88
N GLY A 182 -9.53 1.41 7.91
CA GLY A 182 -9.51 1.02 9.33
C GLY A 182 -8.97 -0.39 9.57
N ASN A 183 -9.49 -1.06 10.58
CA ASN A 183 -8.97 -2.36 11.06
C ASN A 183 -9.92 -3.56 10.82
N GLN A 184 -9.46 -4.78 11.14
CA GLN A 184 -10.24 -6.03 11.01
C GLN A 184 -11.54 -6.10 11.85
N TYR A 185 -11.64 -5.27 12.89
CA TYR A 185 -12.75 -5.15 13.83
C TYR A 185 -13.76 -4.07 13.44
N ASN A 186 -13.67 -3.48 12.23
CA ASN A 186 -14.69 -2.60 11.64
C ASN A 186 -16.05 -3.29 11.44
N ARG A 187 -16.67 -3.69 12.55
CA ARG A 187 -17.98 -4.34 12.67
C ARG A 187 -18.95 -3.28 13.16
N THR A 188 -19.95 -2.93 12.37
CA THR A 188 -21.20 -2.41 12.95
C THR A 188 -22.13 -3.56 13.30
N PRO A 189 -22.95 -3.43 14.36
CA PRO A 189 -23.94 -4.45 14.76
C PRO A 189 -24.88 -4.90 13.64
N ASP A 190 -25.08 -4.05 12.62
CA ASP A 190 -26.11 -4.23 11.58
C ASP A 190 -25.58 -4.84 10.28
N VAL A 191 -24.28 -5.17 10.18
CA VAL A 191 -23.71 -5.81 8.98
C VAL A 191 -23.23 -7.22 9.34
N PRO A 192 -23.93 -8.27 8.87
CA PRO A 192 -23.58 -9.65 9.19
C PRO A 192 -22.30 -10.05 8.45
N TYR A 193 -21.20 -9.99 9.18
CA TYR A 193 -19.87 -10.51 8.84
C TYR A 193 -19.13 -9.84 7.64
N TRP A 194 -17.83 -9.58 7.84
CA TRP A 194 -16.76 -9.27 6.85
C TRP A 194 -16.81 -7.99 6.00
N ILE A 195 -17.90 -7.22 5.97
CA ILE A 195 -18.08 -6.22 4.89
C ILE A 195 -18.17 -4.79 5.46
N LYS A 196 -17.01 -4.22 5.80
CA LYS A 196 -16.76 -2.78 5.75
C LYS A 196 -15.48 -2.55 4.96
N ASN A 197 -15.43 -1.42 4.25
CA ASN A 197 -14.39 -1.03 3.29
C ASN A 197 -14.48 -1.66 1.90
N CYS A 198 -15.70 -1.99 1.49
CA CYS A 198 -16.02 -2.16 0.09
C CYS A 198 -16.25 -0.78 -0.53
N VAL A 199 -15.38 -0.37 -1.45
CA VAL A 199 -15.41 0.95 -2.06
C VAL A 199 -15.53 0.84 -3.58
N GLY A 200 -16.46 1.61 -4.13
CA GLY A 200 -16.44 1.91 -5.56
C GLY A 200 -15.29 2.86 -5.87
N SER A 201 -14.84 2.87 -7.12
CA SER A 201 -13.83 3.81 -7.57
C SER A 201 -14.32 5.26 -7.39
N ARG A 202 -13.44 6.13 -6.89
CA ARG A 202 -13.64 7.58 -6.78
C ARG A 202 -13.60 8.26 -8.15
N ASN A 203 -12.94 7.65 -9.14
CA ASN A 203 -13.01 8.11 -10.53
C ASN A 203 -14.35 7.70 -11.16
N PRO A 204 -15.16 8.66 -11.65
CA PRO A 204 -16.46 8.38 -12.25
C PRO A 204 -16.39 7.50 -13.50
N ASP A 205 -15.26 7.49 -14.21
CA ASP A 205 -15.08 6.65 -15.40
C ASP A 205 -14.97 5.15 -15.04
N PHE A 206 -14.67 4.83 -13.77
CA PHE A 206 -14.50 3.48 -13.25
C PHE A 206 -15.50 3.13 -12.11
N GLY A 207 -16.11 4.14 -11.48
CA GLY A 207 -16.89 4.02 -10.24
C GLY A 207 -18.19 3.21 -10.32
N LEU A 208 -18.71 2.95 -11.52
CA LEU A 208 -19.94 2.17 -11.72
C LEU A 208 -19.70 0.66 -11.93
N HIS A 209 -18.44 0.23 -11.90
CA HIS A 209 -18.05 -1.01 -12.58
C HIS A 209 -17.40 -2.07 -11.70
N GLY A 210 -17.10 -1.75 -10.45
CA GLY A 210 -16.59 -2.70 -9.48
C GLY A 210 -16.58 -2.11 -8.07
N THR A 211 -16.47 -3.00 -7.09
CA THR A 211 -16.30 -2.64 -5.69
C THR A 211 -15.10 -3.39 -5.17
N GLU A 212 -14.08 -2.68 -4.72
CA GLU A 212 -12.91 -3.29 -4.08
C GLU A 212 -13.20 -3.45 -2.59
N CYS A 213 -13.04 -4.66 -2.06
CA CYS A 213 -13.27 -4.98 -0.67
C CYS A 213 -11.96 -5.43 -0.02
N PHE A 214 -11.28 -4.53 0.68
CA PHE A 214 -9.92 -4.79 1.20
C PHE A 214 -9.83 -5.94 2.21
N TRP A 215 -10.91 -6.16 2.97
CA TRP A 215 -11.00 -7.19 4.01
C TRP A 215 -11.72 -8.46 3.55
N ALA A 216 -11.96 -8.60 2.24
CA ALA A 216 -12.62 -9.75 1.64
C ALA A 216 -11.57 -10.78 1.18
N ILE A 217 -11.92 -12.07 1.27
CA ILE A 217 -11.07 -13.18 0.81
C ILE A 217 -11.10 -13.27 -0.72
N GLU A 218 -12.17 -12.76 -1.31
CA GLU A 218 -12.42 -12.73 -2.73
C GLU A 218 -11.38 -11.90 -3.49
N GLU A 219 -10.88 -12.45 -4.60
CA GLU A 219 -10.05 -11.72 -5.54
C GLU A 219 -10.82 -10.55 -6.17
N PHE A 220 -10.10 -9.47 -6.45
CA PHE A 220 -10.68 -8.26 -7.03
C PHE A 220 -10.51 -8.26 -8.55
N ALA A 221 -11.62 -8.08 -9.27
CA ALA A 221 -11.65 -8.05 -10.73
C ALA A 221 -11.33 -6.66 -11.32
N GLY A 222 -10.88 -5.71 -10.49
CA GLY A 222 -10.70 -4.31 -10.84
C GLY A 222 -12.01 -3.52 -10.93
N TRP A 223 -11.88 -2.21 -11.12
CA TRP A 223 -13.00 -1.28 -11.32
C TRP A 223 -13.35 -1.11 -12.81
N THR A 224 -13.25 -2.16 -13.62
CA THR A 224 -13.43 -2.03 -15.07
C THR A 224 -14.83 -2.49 -15.52
N PRO A 225 -15.47 -1.78 -16.48
CA PRO A 225 -16.83 -2.11 -16.98
C PRO A 225 -16.93 -3.46 -17.68
N TYR A 226 -15.80 -3.99 -18.14
CA TYR A 226 -15.76 -5.17 -18.97
C TYR A 226 -14.79 -6.16 -18.34
N TYR A 227 -15.33 -7.14 -17.60
CA TYR A 227 -14.56 -8.33 -17.29
C TYR A 227 -14.27 -9.05 -18.61
N THR A 228 -13.08 -8.82 -19.17
CA THR A 228 -12.64 -9.40 -20.45
C THR A 228 -12.15 -10.84 -20.32
N GLY A 229 -12.31 -11.46 -19.13
CA GLY A 229 -11.73 -12.77 -18.83
C GLY A 229 -10.27 -12.72 -18.38
N GLN A 230 -9.73 -11.53 -18.10
CA GLN A 230 -8.41 -11.34 -17.50
C GLN A 230 -8.36 -11.86 -16.06
N ASN A 231 -7.13 -12.14 -15.59
CA ASN A 231 -6.87 -12.56 -14.22
C ASN A 231 -7.28 -11.46 -13.22
N ARG A 232 -7.67 -11.88 -12.01
CA ARG A 232 -8.02 -10.97 -10.91
C ARG A 232 -6.79 -10.72 -10.04
N SER A 233 -6.76 -9.59 -9.34
CA SER A 233 -5.73 -9.32 -8.35
C SER A 233 -5.99 -10.10 -7.06
N THR A 234 -4.92 -10.46 -6.36
CA THR A 234 -5.02 -11.06 -5.02
C THR A 234 -5.68 -10.06 -4.07
N GLY A 235 -6.67 -10.49 -3.29
CA GLY A 235 -7.30 -9.62 -2.28
C GLY A 235 -6.33 -9.20 -1.18
N TYR A 236 -6.55 -8.03 -0.58
CA TYR A 236 -5.69 -7.51 0.49
C TYR A 236 -5.82 -8.28 1.83
N PHE A 237 -6.87 -9.08 1.99
CA PHE A 237 -7.17 -9.77 3.25
C PHE A 237 -6.00 -10.60 3.79
N ALA A 238 -5.34 -11.38 2.93
CA ALA A 238 -4.30 -12.30 3.37
C ALA A 238 -3.12 -11.57 4.03
N MET A 239 -2.69 -10.43 3.47
CA MET A 239 -1.62 -9.65 4.12
C MET A 239 -2.13 -8.82 5.30
N LEU A 240 -3.33 -8.22 5.22
CA LEU A 240 -3.87 -7.44 6.33
C LEU A 240 -4.01 -8.33 7.58
N TYR A 241 -4.46 -9.57 7.37
CA TYR A 241 -4.52 -10.59 8.40
C TYR A 241 -3.12 -11.04 8.86
N ALA A 242 -2.20 -11.37 7.95
CA ALA A 242 -0.85 -11.84 8.31
C ALA A 242 -0.06 -10.80 9.11
N TYR A 243 -0.23 -9.52 8.79
CA TYR A 243 0.42 -8.41 9.47
C TYR A 243 -0.40 -7.83 10.63
N ARG A 244 -1.57 -8.40 10.95
CA ARG A 244 -2.44 -8.05 12.09
C ARG A 244 -2.87 -6.58 12.08
N PHE A 245 -3.47 -6.15 10.99
CA PHE A 245 -4.28 -4.93 10.95
C PHE A 245 -5.71 -5.22 11.45
#